data_AF-A0A2V9QMY6-F1
#
_entry.id   AF-A0A2V9QMY6-F1
#
_cell.length_a   1.000
_cell.length_b   1.000
_cell.length_c   1.000
_cell.angle_alpha   90.00
_cell.angle_beta   90.00
_cell.angle_gamma   90.00
#
_symmetry.space_group_name_H-M   'P 1'
#
loop_
_entity.id
_entity.type
_entity.pdbx_description
1 polymer ?
#
loop_
_entity_poly.entity_id
_entity_poly.type
_entity_poly.pdbx_seq_one_letter_code
_entity_poly.pdbx_strand_id
1 'polypeptide(L)'
;MDRAISPNEVKVVNWLLNHTLVDVTTYRLRAVEELRVVGGCGCGCASLYFKPQEQRGSLQMLADELAVYPDGQQAGLILWGREGEIVWLEIYDCQPESSHRVPDVSNLCTWDEFGCRDLERSKRLH
;
A
#
# COMPACT_ATOMS: atom_id res chain seq x y z
N MET A 1 11.47 8.80 -13.88
CA MET A 1 11.99 8.37 -12.57
C MET A 1 12.19 6.87 -12.67
N ASP A 2 13.41 6.39 -12.51
CA ASP A 2 13.73 4.97 -12.54
C ASP A 2 14.76 4.71 -11.44
N ARG A 3 14.35 4.02 -10.38
CA ARG A 3 15.21 3.75 -9.21
C ARG A 3 14.89 2.41 -8.57
N ALA A 4 15.81 1.94 -7.73
CA ALA A 4 15.53 0.86 -6.81
C ALA A 4 14.42 1.26 -5.83
N ILE A 5 13.60 0.29 -5.42
CA ILE A 5 12.70 0.44 -4.30
C ILE A 5 13.50 0.75 -3.02
N SER A 6 13.00 1.68 -2.20
CA SER A 6 13.67 2.07 -0.96
C SER A 6 13.40 1.05 0.15
N PRO A 7 14.24 1.01 1.20
CA PRO A 7 14.02 0.10 2.33
C PRO A 7 12.66 0.27 3.01
N ASN A 8 12.12 1.49 3.06
CA ASN A 8 10.80 1.72 3.65
C ASN A 8 9.68 1.16 2.74
N GLU A 9 9.75 1.42 1.44
CA GLU A 9 8.76 0.91 0.47
C GLU A 9 8.76 -0.63 0.42
N VAL A 10 9.93 -1.27 0.53
CA VAL A 10 10.03 -2.73 0.68
C VAL A 10 9.25 -3.22 1.89
N LYS A 11 9.42 -2.55 3.05
CA LYS A 11 8.71 -2.92 4.27
C LYS A 11 7.19 -2.76 4.10
N VAL A 12 6.73 -1.68 3.47
CA VAL A 12 5.30 -1.45 3.20
C VAL A 12 4.73 -2.53 2.28
N VAL A 13 5.40 -2.83 1.15
CA VAL A 13 4.93 -3.87 0.21
C VAL A 13 4.93 -5.25 0.86
N ASN A 14 5.97 -5.60 1.62
CA ASN A 14 6.01 -6.87 2.36
C ASN A 14 4.91 -6.96 3.42
N TRP A 15 4.65 -5.86 4.14
CA TRP A 15 3.56 -5.82 5.12
C TRP A 15 2.22 -6.07 4.42
N LEU A 16 1.95 -5.40 3.29
CA LEU A 16 0.72 -5.60 2.50
C LEU A 16 0.60 -7.05 2.00
N LEU A 17 1.67 -7.65 1.46
CA LEU A 17 1.69 -9.06 1.05
C LEU A 17 1.38 -10.04 2.19
N ASN A 18 1.73 -9.69 3.43
CA ASN A 18 1.47 -10.53 4.59
C ASN A 18 0.04 -10.41 5.13
N HIS A 19 -0.71 -9.40 4.69
CA HIS A 19 -2.11 -9.16 5.10
C HIS A 19 -3.07 -9.31 3.91
N THR A 20 -2.67 -10.01 2.85
CA THR A 20 -3.52 -10.25 1.67
C THR A 20 -4.65 -11.22 1.99
N LEU A 21 -5.81 -10.99 1.39
CA LEU A 21 -6.95 -11.92 1.45
C LEU A 21 -6.95 -12.96 0.31
N VAL A 22 -5.98 -12.87 -0.61
CA VAL A 22 -5.85 -13.75 -1.78
C VAL A 22 -4.56 -14.57 -1.70
N ASP A 23 -4.49 -15.68 -2.44
CA ASP A 23 -3.23 -16.41 -2.59
C ASP A 23 -2.21 -15.56 -3.36
N VAL A 24 -1.10 -15.24 -2.69
CA VAL A 24 0.00 -14.45 -3.26
C VAL A 24 1.30 -15.23 -3.45
N THR A 25 1.24 -16.57 -3.46
CA THR A 25 2.42 -17.43 -3.61
C THR A 25 3.24 -17.07 -4.85
N THR A 26 2.59 -16.80 -5.98
CA THR A 26 3.26 -16.42 -7.24
C THR A 26 3.96 -15.06 -7.15
N TYR A 27 3.39 -14.11 -6.41
CA TYR A 27 3.95 -12.76 -6.22
C TYR A 27 5.16 -12.73 -5.28
N ARG A 28 5.37 -13.79 -4.50
CA ARG A 28 6.54 -13.97 -3.62
C ARG A 28 7.70 -14.72 -4.27
N LEU A 29 7.56 -15.16 -5.53
CA LEU A 29 8.63 -15.86 -6.23
C LEU A 29 9.88 -14.99 -6.46
N ARG A 30 9.71 -13.67 -6.46
CA ARG A 30 10.78 -12.69 -6.55
C ARG A 30 10.83 -11.86 -5.28
N ALA A 31 12.04 -11.55 -4.84
CA ALA A 31 12.23 -10.69 -3.67
C ALA A 31 11.70 -9.28 -3.96
N VAL A 32 10.99 -8.69 -2.99
CA VAL A 32 10.41 -7.33 -3.11
C VAL A 32 11.52 -6.30 -3.30
N GLU A 33 12.70 -6.54 -2.76
CA GLU A 33 13.92 -5.74 -2.89
C GLU A 33 14.41 -5.63 -4.35
N GLU A 34 14.01 -6.55 -5.23
CA GLU A 34 14.33 -6.49 -6.66
C GLU A 34 13.40 -5.57 -7.46
N LEU A 35 12.31 -5.07 -6.85
CA LEU A 35 11.41 -4.16 -7.52
C LEU A 35 12.09 -2.84 -7.87
N ARG A 36 11.73 -2.30 -9.03
CA ARG A 36 12.13 -0.96 -9.46
C ARG A 36 10.91 -0.06 -9.51
N VAL A 37 11.05 1.16 -9.01
CA VAL A 37 10.06 2.21 -9.19
C VAL A 37 10.32 2.86 -10.53
N VAL A 38 9.39 2.67 -11.46
CA VAL A 38 9.46 3.21 -12.84
C VAL A 38 8.61 4.46 -13.04
N GLY A 39 7.83 4.85 -12.02
CA GLY A 39 7.03 6.06 -12.02
C GLY A 39 6.18 6.22 -10.77
N GLY A 40 5.35 7.25 -10.76
CA GLY A 40 4.34 7.52 -9.74
C GLY A 40 3.24 8.41 -10.31
N CYS A 41 2.21 8.69 -9.51
CA CYS A 41 1.12 9.57 -9.93
C CYS A 41 1.62 11.00 -10.18
N GLY A 42 1.19 11.64 -11.26
CA GLY A 42 1.45 13.06 -11.52
C GLY A 42 0.72 14.02 -10.58
N CYS A 43 -0.22 13.51 -9.78
CA CYS A 43 -1.03 14.27 -8.83
C CYS A 43 -0.29 14.66 -7.54
N GLY A 44 0.89 14.06 -7.27
CA GLY A 44 1.66 14.32 -6.05
C GLY A 44 1.43 13.31 -4.92
N CYS A 45 0.53 12.34 -5.09
CA CYS A 45 0.41 11.24 -4.14
C CYS A 45 1.64 10.32 -4.17
N ALA A 46 1.88 9.62 -3.07
CA ALA A 46 3.01 8.72 -2.88
C ALA A 46 2.83 7.34 -3.57
N SER A 47 1.89 7.22 -4.51
CA SER A 47 1.71 6.02 -5.32
C SER A 47 2.94 5.69 -6.17
N LEU A 48 3.27 4.41 -6.29
CA LEU A 48 4.47 3.92 -6.97
C LEU A 48 4.13 2.91 -8.06
N TYR A 49 4.54 3.17 -9.28
CA TYR A 49 4.47 2.21 -10.37
C TYR A 49 5.73 1.35 -10.40
N PHE A 50 5.57 0.03 -10.34
CA PHE A 50 6.67 -0.93 -10.50
C PHE A 50 6.79 -1.47 -11.92
N LYS A 51 5.72 -1.28 -12.72
CA LYS A 51 5.66 -1.61 -14.14
C LYS A 51 4.97 -0.47 -14.91
N PRO A 52 5.27 -0.28 -16.20
CA PRO A 52 4.53 0.64 -17.06
C PRO A 52 3.02 0.33 -17.09
N GLN A 53 2.19 1.37 -17.06
CA GLN A 53 0.73 1.25 -16.99
C GLN A 53 0.10 0.62 -18.26
N GLU A 54 0.77 0.72 -19.40
CA GLU A 54 0.28 0.27 -20.72
C GLU A 54 0.33 -1.25 -20.95
N GLN A 55 0.72 -2.03 -19.95
CA GLN A 55 0.76 -3.49 -20.10
C GLN A 55 -0.65 -4.06 -20.27
N ARG A 56 -0.78 -5.16 -21.03
CA ARG A 56 -2.03 -5.93 -21.18
C ARG A 56 -2.24 -6.86 -19.97
N GLY A 57 -3.45 -7.38 -19.77
CA GLY A 57 -3.81 -8.31 -18.69
C GLY A 57 -4.69 -7.69 -17.60
N SER A 58 -5.38 -8.52 -16.83
CA SER A 58 -6.24 -8.06 -15.72
C SER A 58 -5.39 -7.67 -14.52
N LEU A 59 -5.70 -6.52 -13.92
CA LEU A 59 -5.20 -6.21 -12.58
C LEU A 59 -5.91 -7.09 -11.55
N GLN A 60 -5.18 -7.50 -10.54
CA GLN A 60 -5.68 -8.17 -9.36
C GLN A 60 -5.32 -7.34 -8.14
N MET A 61 -6.31 -7.03 -7.32
CA MET A 61 -6.08 -6.43 -6.00
C MET A 61 -5.55 -7.50 -5.06
N LEU A 62 -4.36 -7.29 -4.50
CA LEU A 62 -3.70 -8.23 -3.59
C LEU A 62 -4.01 -7.91 -2.13
N ALA A 63 -3.98 -6.62 -1.79
CA ALA A 63 -4.29 -6.09 -0.46
C ALA A 63 -4.95 -4.71 -0.61
N ASP A 64 -5.82 -4.37 0.34
CA ASP A 64 -6.47 -3.07 0.50
C ASP A 64 -6.53 -2.77 1.99
N GLU A 65 -5.64 -1.89 2.46
CA GLU A 65 -5.44 -1.62 3.89
C GLU A 65 -5.18 -0.12 4.12
N LEU A 66 -4.86 0.25 5.37
CA LEU A 66 -4.77 1.65 5.79
C LEU A 66 -3.38 2.04 6.28
N ALA A 67 -3.07 3.32 6.15
CA ALA A 67 -2.08 4.02 6.97
C ALA A 67 -2.81 5.03 7.89
N VAL A 68 -2.54 4.93 9.18
CA VAL A 68 -2.94 5.90 10.20
C VAL A 68 -1.70 6.63 10.68
N TYR A 69 -1.65 7.93 10.38
CA TYR A 69 -0.51 8.78 10.70
C TYR A 69 -0.56 9.27 12.17
N PRO A 70 0.56 9.79 12.72
CA PRO A 70 0.61 10.25 14.12
C PRO A 70 -0.38 11.38 14.46
N ASP A 71 -0.77 12.17 13.48
CA ASP A 71 -1.78 13.23 13.59
C ASP A 71 -3.23 12.71 13.44
N GLY A 72 -3.41 11.39 13.31
CA GLY A 72 -4.71 10.74 13.14
C GLY A 72 -5.24 10.77 11.71
N GLN A 73 -4.52 11.38 10.76
CA GLN A 73 -4.90 11.36 9.36
C GLN A 73 -4.77 9.96 8.78
N GLN A 74 -5.57 9.68 7.75
CA GLN A 74 -5.70 8.35 7.17
C GLN A 74 -5.52 8.39 5.66
N ALA A 75 -4.75 7.44 5.13
CA ALA A 75 -4.67 7.15 3.69
C ALA A 75 -4.94 5.67 3.48
N GLY A 76 -5.58 5.34 2.36
CA GLY A 76 -5.76 3.96 1.93
C GLY A 76 -4.62 3.50 1.03
N LEU A 77 -4.29 2.22 1.10
CA LEU A 77 -3.21 1.59 0.36
C LEU A 77 -3.77 0.37 -0.37
N ILE A 78 -3.61 0.33 -1.70
CA ILE A 78 -3.94 -0.85 -2.49
C ILE A 78 -2.68 -1.39 -3.14
N LEU A 79 -2.39 -2.67 -2.93
CA LEU A 79 -1.33 -3.36 -3.64
C LEU A 79 -1.92 -4.09 -4.85
N TRP A 80 -1.49 -3.73 -6.04
CA TRP A 80 -1.93 -4.33 -7.29
C TRP A 80 -0.91 -5.30 -7.84
N GLY A 81 -1.41 -6.45 -8.28
CA GLY A 81 -0.68 -7.49 -8.98
C GLY A 81 -1.22 -7.73 -10.39
N ARG A 82 -0.41 -8.39 -11.21
CA ARG A 82 -0.78 -8.90 -12.52
C ARG A 82 0.09 -10.10 -12.87
N GLU A 83 -0.53 -11.22 -13.25
CA GLU A 83 0.17 -12.41 -13.74
C GLU A 83 1.33 -12.87 -12.83
N GLY A 84 1.18 -12.72 -11.51
CA GLY A 84 2.22 -13.08 -10.54
C GLY A 84 3.31 -12.02 -10.31
N GLU A 85 3.20 -10.83 -10.93
CA GLU A 85 4.09 -9.69 -10.67
C GLU A 85 3.38 -8.57 -9.91
N ILE A 86 4.10 -7.91 -8.99
CA ILE A 86 3.62 -6.71 -8.31
C ILE A 86 3.82 -5.53 -9.26
N VAL A 87 2.76 -4.77 -9.54
CA VAL A 87 2.78 -3.76 -10.61
C VAL A 87 2.59 -2.34 -10.12
N TRP A 88 1.86 -2.14 -9.03
CA TRP A 88 1.51 -0.80 -8.55
C TRP A 88 1.18 -0.83 -7.06
N LEU A 89 1.77 0.09 -6.30
CA LEU A 89 1.29 0.49 -4.98
C LEU A 89 0.48 1.78 -5.15
N GLU A 90 -0.82 1.69 -4.94
CA GLU A 90 -1.73 2.83 -4.93
C GLU A 90 -1.87 3.35 -3.52
N ILE A 91 -1.78 4.68 -3.36
CA ILE A 91 -2.07 5.39 -2.12
C ILE A 91 -3.11 6.46 -2.45
N TYR A 92 -4.24 6.40 -1.74
CA TYR A 92 -5.39 7.27 -1.97
C TYR A 92 -5.83 7.99 -0.70
N ASP A 93 -6.42 9.17 -0.88
CA ASP A 93 -6.89 10.02 0.21
C ASP A 93 -8.12 9.39 0.87
N CYS A 94 -8.03 9.03 2.16
CA CYS A 94 -9.24 8.94 3.01
C CYS A 94 -9.58 10.31 3.62
N GLN A 95 -8.61 11.22 3.62
CA GLN A 95 -8.70 12.61 4.05
C GLN A 95 -7.83 13.47 3.13
N PRO A 96 -8.12 14.78 2.95
CA PRO A 96 -7.41 15.61 1.99
C PRO A 96 -5.88 15.57 2.19
N GLU A 97 -5.16 15.33 1.10
CA GLU A 97 -3.69 15.31 1.03
C GLU A 97 -2.99 14.19 1.82
N SER A 98 -3.74 13.27 2.43
CA SER A 98 -3.14 12.20 3.24
C SER A 98 -2.31 11.22 2.41
N SER A 99 -2.65 11.04 1.13
CA SER A 99 -1.92 10.20 0.18
C SER A 99 -0.61 10.81 -0.30
N HIS A 100 -0.36 12.10 -0.07
CA HIS A 100 0.90 12.75 -0.45
C HIS A 100 2.06 12.36 0.48
N ARG A 101 1.74 11.68 1.59
CA ARG A 101 2.69 11.21 2.58
C ARG A 101 3.11 9.78 2.25
N VAL A 102 4.40 9.50 2.32
CA VAL A 102 4.92 8.13 2.21
C VAL A 102 4.69 7.43 3.54
N PRO A 103 3.91 6.34 3.60
CA PRO A 103 3.67 5.62 4.83
C PRO A 103 4.91 4.86 5.29
N ASP A 104 5.14 4.80 6.59
CA ASP A 104 6.04 3.83 7.23
C ASP A 104 5.22 2.63 7.71
N VAL A 105 5.86 1.46 7.88
CA VAL A 105 5.19 0.26 8.42
C VAL A 105 4.51 0.53 9.76
N SER A 106 5.06 1.40 10.61
CA SER A 106 4.45 1.78 11.88
C SER A 106 3.13 2.54 11.75
N ASN A 107 2.82 3.07 10.56
CA ASN A 107 1.53 3.69 10.26
C ASN A 107 0.49 2.67 9.83
N LEU A 108 0.90 1.48 9.39
CA LEU A 108 0.00 0.53 8.76
C LEU A 108 -0.87 -0.19 9.79
N CYS A 109 -2.13 -0.40 9.42
CA CYS A 109 -3.05 -1.26 10.15
C CYS A 109 -4.08 -1.85 9.20
N THR A 110 -4.67 -2.97 9.60
CA THR A 110 -5.79 -3.51 8.83
C THR A 110 -7.07 -2.72 9.07
N TRP A 111 -8.04 -2.84 8.17
CA TRP A 111 -9.39 -2.28 8.40
C TRP A 111 -10.04 -2.81 9.69
N ASP A 112 -9.81 -4.08 10.03
CA ASP A 112 -10.32 -4.70 11.26
C ASP A 112 -9.67 -4.09 12.52
N GLU A 113 -8.35 -3.92 12.50
CA GLU A 113 -7.61 -3.27 13.59
C GLU A 113 -8.07 -1.83 13.80
N PHE A 114 -8.29 -1.12 12.69
CA PHE A 114 -8.79 0.25 12.73
C PHE A 114 -10.21 0.32 13.34
N GLY A 115 -11.12 -0.53 12.88
CA GLY A 115 -12.49 -0.59 13.42
C GLY A 115 -12.51 -0.92 14.91
N CYS A 116 -11.66 -1.83 15.37
CA CYS A 116 -11.54 -2.17 16.79
C CYS A 116 -11.07 -0.97 17.63
N ARG A 117 -10.05 -0.22 17.16
CA ARG A 117 -9.54 0.98 17.84
C ARG A 117 -10.61 2.08 17.95
N ASP A 118 -11.40 2.28 16.91
CA ASP A 118 -12.47 3.28 16.91
C ASP A 118 -13.58 2.93 17.92
N LEU A 119 -13.95 1.65 17.98
CA LEU A 119 -14.89 1.15 18.99
C LEU A 119 -14.37 1.28 20.42
N GLU A 120 -13.07 1.03 20.67
CA GLU A 120 -12.49 1.25 22.00
C GLU A 120 -12.46 2.73 22.39
N ARG A 121 -12.14 3.62 21.45
CA ARG A 121 -12.12 5.06 21.69
C ARG A 121 -13.50 5.60 22.03
N SER A 122 -14.54 5.17 21.31
CA SER A 122 -15.92 5.59 21.61
C SER A 122 -16.37 5.16 23.01
N LYS A 123 -15.96 3.96 23.47
CA LYS A 123 -16.26 3.49 24.84
C LYS A 123 -15.58 4.29 25.95
N ARG A 124 -14.43 4.92 25.69
CA ARG A 124 -13.69 5.74 26.69
C ARG A 124 -14.23 7.16 26.82
N LEU A 125 -15.08 7.59 25.90
CA LEU A 125 -15.71 8.92 25.89
C LEU A 125 -17.09 8.93 26.59
N HIS A 126 -17.51 7.77 27.13
CA HIS A 126 -18.72 7.56 27.92
C HIS A 126 -18.33 7.11 29.33
#